data_AF-A0AAW2XT25-F1
#
_entry.id   AF-A0AAW2XT25-F1
#
_cell.length_a   1.000
_cell.length_b   1.000
_cell.length_c   1.000
_cell.angle_alpha   90.00
_cell.angle_beta   90.00
_cell.angle_gamma   90.00
#
_symmetry.space_group_name_H-M   'P 1'
#
loop_
_entity.id
_entity.type
_entity.pdbx_description
1 polymer ?
#
loop_
_entity_poly.entity_id
_entity_poly.type
_entity_poly.pdbx_seq_one_letter_code
_entity_poly.pdbx_strand_id
1 'polypeptide(L)'
;MLLGGKLSGGVNKEGIAFYNNVFNELLANGIIPFVTLFHWDLPQALEDEYGGFLKPDIIDDFRDFVELCFKKFGDRIKHWITINEPFIFANGGYDGDLVGSLAPGRCSSRDKCSQGNSSTEPYIVAHHLLLCHAATVKLYKKKYQTIQMGEIGITLVSHWMEPYSGSRLNVEAAQRALDFMYGWFINPLVHGNYPRIMQSLIGNRLPKIH
;
A
#
# COMPACT_ATOMS: atom_id res chain seq x y z
N MET A 1 -11.22 1.35 -12.57
CA MET A 1 -12.63 1.15 -12.13
C MET A 1 -13.37 2.47 -11.99
N LEU A 2 -12.79 3.46 -11.33
CA LEU A 2 -13.27 4.84 -11.33
C LEU A 2 -12.54 5.65 -12.41
N LEU A 3 -13.25 6.50 -13.13
CA LEU A 3 -12.63 7.42 -14.09
C LEU A 3 -11.95 8.55 -13.30
N GLY A 4 -10.68 8.83 -13.59
CA GLY A 4 -9.89 9.82 -12.86
C GLY A 4 -9.61 9.47 -11.39
N GLY A 5 -9.89 8.24 -10.95
CA GLY A 5 -9.64 7.80 -9.58
C GLY A 5 -10.71 8.20 -8.55
N LYS A 6 -11.75 8.94 -8.94
CA LYS A 6 -12.79 9.45 -8.02
C LYS A 6 -14.20 9.00 -8.41
N LEU A 7 -15.09 8.91 -7.43
CA LEU A 7 -16.52 8.65 -7.69
C LEU A 7 -17.16 9.75 -8.53
N SER A 8 -16.74 11.01 -8.35
CA SER A 8 -17.21 12.16 -9.12
C SER A 8 -16.86 12.08 -10.60
N GLY A 9 -15.77 11.40 -10.96
CA GLY A 9 -15.41 11.12 -12.35
C GLY A 9 -16.29 10.04 -13.00
N GLY A 10 -17.02 9.29 -12.18
CA GLY A 10 -17.93 8.23 -12.63
C GLY A 10 -17.28 6.84 -12.64
N VAL A 11 -18.13 5.85 -12.90
CA VAL A 11 -17.76 4.43 -12.90
C VAL A 11 -17.53 3.95 -14.33
N ASN A 12 -16.36 3.38 -14.59
CA ASN A 12 -16.05 2.70 -15.85
C ASN A 12 -16.73 1.31 -15.86
N LYS A 13 -17.85 1.21 -16.57
CA LYS A 13 -18.67 -0.02 -16.63
C LYS A 13 -17.97 -1.13 -17.41
N GLU A 14 -17.21 -0.78 -18.43
CA GLU A 14 -16.43 -1.70 -19.25
C GLU A 14 -15.32 -2.36 -18.41
N GLY A 15 -14.64 -1.58 -17.57
CA GLY A 15 -13.66 -2.12 -16.62
C GLY A 15 -14.27 -3.08 -15.60
N ILE A 16 -15.48 -2.78 -15.10
CA ILE A 16 -16.23 -3.72 -14.24
C ILE A 16 -16.57 -5.00 -15.00
N ALA A 17 -17.08 -4.87 -16.22
CA ALA A 17 -17.47 -6.01 -17.05
C ALA A 17 -16.27 -6.92 -17.34
N PHE A 18 -15.10 -6.32 -17.63
CA PHE A 18 -13.85 -7.05 -17.81
C PHE A 18 -13.51 -7.93 -16.60
N TYR A 19 -13.44 -7.35 -15.39
CA TYR A 19 -13.10 -8.12 -14.19
C TYR A 19 -14.17 -9.14 -13.82
N ASN A 20 -15.46 -8.85 -14.05
CA ASN A 20 -16.52 -9.84 -13.91
C ASN A 20 -16.28 -11.05 -14.82
N ASN A 21 -15.93 -10.83 -16.09
CA ASN A 21 -15.66 -11.93 -17.03
C ASN A 21 -14.45 -12.76 -16.56
N VAL A 22 -13.37 -12.11 -16.12
CA VAL A 22 -12.19 -12.80 -15.57
C VAL A 22 -12.55 -13.64 -14.36
N PHE A 23 -13.25 -13.07 -13.38
CA PHE A 23 -13.61 -13.80 -12.15
C PHE A 23 -14.61 -14.93 -12.41
N ASN A 24 -15.56 -14.72 -13.32
CA ASN A 24 -16.50 -15.77 -13.74
C ASN A 24 -15.76 -16.94 -14.37
N GLU A 25 -14.82 -16.66 -15.27
CA GLU A 25 -14.04 -17.69 -15.95
C GLU A 25 -13.15 -18.46 -14.97
N LEU A 26 -12.46 -17.77 -14.05
CA LEU A 26 -11.67 -18.43 -13.01
C LEU A 26 -12.52 -19.39 -12.18
N LEU A 27 -13.69 -18.94 -11.71
CA LEU A 27 -14.58 -19.73 -10.87
C LEU A 27 -15.23 -20.89 -11.65
N ALA A 28 -15.59 -20.68 -12.92
CA ALA A 28 -16.10 -21.75 -13.79
C ALA A 28 -15.09 -22.89 -13.97
N ASN A 29 -13.79 -22.58 -13.87
CA ASN A 29 -12.69 -23.54 -13.93
C ASN A 29 -12.19 -23.99 -12.54
N GLY A 30 -12.93 -23.67 -11.46
CA GLY A 30 -12.57 -24.09 -10.09
C GLY A 30 -11.33 -23.38 -9.51
N ILE A 31 -10.91 -22.26 -10.09
CA ILE A 31 -9.76 -21.47 -9.63
C ILE A 31 -10.27 -20.40 -8.66
N ILE A 32 -9.73 -20.38 -7.44
CA ILE A 32 -10.11 -19.42 -6.40
C ILE A 32 -9.34 -18.10 -6.61
N PRO A 33 -10.03 -16.97 -6.87
CA PRO A 33 -9.36 -15.69 -7.09
C PRO A 33 -8.92 -15.02 -5.78
N PHE A 34 -7.65 -14.59 -5.74
CA PHE A 34 -7.09 -13.70 -4.73
C PHE A 34 -6.86 -12.34 -5.36
N VAL A 35 -7.59 -11.32 -4.90
CA VAL A 35 -7.64 -10.02 -5.59
C VAL A 35 -6.85 -8.98 -4.81
N THR A 36 -5.82 -8.44 -5.46
CA THR A 36 -5.08 -7.26 -4.99
C THR A 36 -5.75 -5.99 -5.50
N LEU A 37 -6.09 -5.08 -4.58
CA LEU A 37 -6.82 -3.85 -4.89
C LEU A 37 -5.91 -2.72 -5.38
N PHE A 38 -4.69 -2.63 -4.84
CA PHE A 38 -3.68 -1.67 -5.27
C PHE A 38 -2.35 -2.38 -5.53
N HIS A 39 -1.85 -2.24 -6.76
CA HIS A 39 -0.59 -2.80 -7.19
C HIS A 39 0.25 -1.74 -7.92
N TRP A 40 0.50 -0.63 -7.21
CA TRP A 40 1.34 0.49 -7.66
C TRP A 40 0.75 1.26 -8.86
N ASP A 41 -0.53 1.07 -9.12
CA ASP A 41 -1.29 1.56 -10.26
C ASP A 41 -2.14 2.79 -9.90
N LEU A 42 -1.54 3.74 -9.17
CA LEU A 42 -2.20 4.97 -8.78
C LEU A 42 -2.70 5.72 -10.04
N PRO A 43 -3.98 6.11 -10.10
CA PRO A 43 -4.46 6.93 -11.22
C PRO A 43 -3.70 8.24 -11.31
N GLN A 44 -3.10 8.53 -12.48
CA GLN A 44 -2.32 9.74 -12.71
C GLN A 44 -3.08 11.02 -12.35
N ALA A 45 -4.40 11.05 -12.55
CA ALA A 45 -5.23 12.19 -12.17
C ALA A 45 -5.14 12.56 -10.67
N LEU A 46 -4.99 11.58 -9.77
CA LEU A 46 -4.82 11.84 -8.33
C LEU A 46 -3.39 12.33 -8.01
N GLU A 47 -2.40 11.84 -8.75
CA GLU A 47 -1.02 12.35 -8.66
C GLU A 47 -0.95 13.82 -9.14
N ASP A 48 -1.60 14.15 -10.26
CA ASP A 48 -1.64 15.49 -10.81
C ASP A 48 -2.44 16.46 -9.94
N GLU A 49 -3.56 16.01 -9.35
CA GLU A 49 -4.43 16.87 -8.56
C GLU A 49 -3.81 17.27 -7.22
N TYR A 50 -3.21 16.32 -6.51
CA TYR A 50 -2.71 16.58 -5.15
C TYR A 50 -1.41 15.85 -4.80
N GLY A 51 -0.81 15.07 -5.69
CA GLY A 51 0.42 14.32 -5.43
C GLY A 51 0.17 12.94 -4.79
N GLY A 52 -1.02 12.37 -5.01
CA GLY A 52 -1.31 10.99 -4.66
C GLY A 52 -1.10 10.69 -3.18
N PHE A 53 -0.28 9.68 -2.89
CA PHE A 53 0.01 9.24 -1.52
C PHE A 53 0.79 10.25 -0.67
N LEU A 54 1.18 11.41 -1.20
CA LEU A 54 1.74 12.50 -0.39
C LEU A 54 0.67 13.27 0.39
N LYS A 55 -0.61 13.11 0.07
CA LYS A 55 -1.72 13.83 0.72
C LYS A 55 -2.72 12.88 1.36
N PRO A 56 -3.37 13.29 2.47
CA PRO A 56 -4.33 12.46 3.18
C PRO A 56 -5.61 12.19 2.38
N ASP A 57 -5.94 13.03 1.39
CA ASP A 57 -7.10 12.89 0.50
C ASP A 57 -7.17 11.51 -0.17
N ILE A 58 -6.01 10.89 -0.42
CA ILE A 58 -5.90 9.54 -1.00
C ILE A 58 -6.62 8.47 -0.18
N ILE A 59 -6.78 8.68 1.13
CA ILE A 59 -7.40 7.70 2.04
C ILE A 59 -8.88 7.54 1.71
N ASP A 60 -9.57 8.66 1.46
CA ASP A 60 -10.98 8.65 1.11
C ASP A 60 -11.18 8.18 -0.33
N ASP A 61 -10.37 8.65 -1.28
CA ASP A 61 -10.46 8.21 -2.68
C ASP A 61 -10.19 6.70 -2.82
N PHE A 62 -9.19 6.18 -2.11
CA PHE A 62 -8.89 4.75 -2.09
C PHE A 62 -10.02 3.96 -1.45
N ARG A 63 -10.57 4.41 -0.32
CA ARG A 63 -11.73 3.77 0.31
C ARG A 63 -12.92 3.69 -0.63
N ASP A 64 -13.20 4.75 -1.37
CA ASP A 64 -14.34 4.82 -2.28
C ASP A 64 -14.16 3.88 -3.48
N PHE A 65 -12.95 3.81 -4.05
CA PHE A 65 -12.59 2.81 -5.05
C PHE A 65 -12.77 1.38 -4.53
N VAL A 66 -12.26 1.07 -3.34
CA VAL A 66 -12.35 -0.27 -2.77
C VAL A 66 -13.78 -0.64 -2.41
N GLU A 67 -14.58 0.29 -1.87
CA GLU A 67 -15.98 0.03 -1.58
C GLU A 67 -16.76 -0.34 -2.85
N LEU A 68 -16.46 0.31 -3.97
CA LEU A 68 -17.03 -0.09 -5.27
C LEU A 68 -16.64 -1.52 -5.63
N CYS A 69 -15.37 -1.91 -5.48
CA CYS A 69 -14.93 -3.29 -5.73
C CYS A 69 -15.67 -4.30 -4.84
N PHE A 70 -15.82 -4.04 -3.54
CA PHE A 70 -16.57 -4.91 -2.64
C PHE A 70 -18.04 -5.04 -3.05
N LYS A 71 -18.69 -3.94 -3.45
CA LYS A 71 -20.08 -3.95 -3.92
C LYS A 71 -20.25 -4.72 -5.22
N LYS A 72 -19.26 -4.68 -6.12
CA LYS A 72 -19.36 -5.26 -7.47
C LYS A 72 -18.91 -6.72 -7.54
N PHE A 73 -17.99 -7.13 -6.68
CA PHE A 73 -17.34 -8.44 -6.81
C PHE A 73 -17.34 -9.26 -5.52
N GLY A 74 -17.68 -8.68 -4.37
CA GLY A 74 -17.60 -9.39 -3.08
C GLY A 74 -18.65 -10.49 -2.89
N ASP A 75 -19.63 -10.59 -3.78
CA ASP A 75 -20.52 -11.76 -3.88
C ASP A 75 -19.72 -13.04 -4.16
N ARG A 76 -18.67 -12.95 -4.99
CA ARG A 76 -17.85 -14.09 -5.43
C ARG A 76 -16.41 -14.09 -4.90
N ILE A 77 -15.81 -12.92 -4.71
CA ILE A 77 -14.43 -12.79 -4.22
C ILE A 77 -14.39 -12.89 -2.70
N LYS A 78 -13.60 -13.84 -2.19
CA LYS A 78 -13.47 -14.13 -0.75
C LYS A 78 -12.09 -13.82 -0.19
N HIS A 79 -11.08 -13.56 -1.02
CA HIS A 79 -9.73 -13.25 -0.56
C HIS A 79 -9.26 -11.91 -1.14
N TRP A 80 -9.20 -10.91 -0.27
CA TRP A 80 -8.83 -9.55 -0.61
C TRP A 80 -7.45 -9.19 -0.07
N ILE A 81 -6.63 -8.57 -0.92
CA ILE A 81 -5.35 -7.97 -0.56
C ILE A 81 -5.48 -6.47 -0.83
N THR A 82 -5.30 -5.62 0.18
CA THR A 82 -5.48 -4.18 0.01
C THR A 82 -4.38 -3.57 -0.85
N ILE A 83 -3.12 -3.80 -0.47
CA ILE A 83 -1.95 -3.13 -1.02
C ILE A 83 -0.86 -4.19 -1.21
N ASN A 84 -0.26 -4.21 -2.39
CA ASN A 84 0.94 -4.98 -2.65
C ASN A 84 2.20 -4.20 -2.25
N GLU A 85 3.05 -4.81 -1.42
CA GLU A 85 4.44 -4.40 -1.18
C GLU A 85 4.62 -2.88 -0.95
N PRO A 86 4.03 -2.33 0.12
CA PRO A 86 4.06 -0.89 0.36
C PRO A 86 5.49 -0.35 0.57
N PHE A 87 6.43 -1.19 1.03
CA PHE A 87 7.85 -0.84 1.13
C PHE A 87 8.45 -0.47 -0.23
N ILE A 88 8.18 -1.26 -1.26
CA ILE A 88 8.75 -1.05 -2.61
C ILE A 88 8.12 0.20 -3.22
N PHE A 89 6.80 0.36 -3.09
CA PHE A 89 6.14 1.56 -3.59
C PHE A 89 6.67 2.84 -2.94
N ALA A 90 6.75 2.88 -1.60
CA ALA A 90 7.19 4.06 -0.87
C ALA A 90 8.65 4.42 -1.17
N ASN A 91 9.57 3.45 -1.18
CA ASN A 91 10.98 3.74 -1.40
C ASN A 91 11.34 3.86 -2.88
N GLY A 92 10.84 2.97 -3.75
CA GLY A 92 11.11 3.03 -5.19
C GLY A 92 10.47 4.24 -5.87
N GLY A 93 9.30 4.68 -5.40
CA GLY A 93 8.60 5.84 -5.95
C GLY A 93 9.09 7.19 -5.41
N TYR A 94 9.59 7.23 -4.16
CA TYR A 94 9.86 8.48 -3.42
C TYR A 94 11.25 8.59 -2.78
N ASP A 95 12.13 7.59 -2.98
CA ASP A 95 13.54 7.61 -2.61
C ASP A 95 14.38 6.90 -3.68
N GLY A 96 14.28 7.36 -4.94
CA GLY A 96 14.76 6.75 -6.18
C GLY A 96 16.20 6.19 -6.28
N ASP A 97 16.93 6.11 -5.18
CA ASP A 97 18.22 5.44 -5.00
C ASP A 97 18.13 4.08 -4.28
N LEU A 98 17.11 3.81 -3.46
CA LEU A 98 17.10 2.61 -2.60
C LEU A 98 16.68 1.32 -3.32
N VAL A 99 15.63 1.39 -4.16
CA VAL A 99 15.01 0.22 -4.82
C VAL A 99 14.97 0.39 -6.35
N GLY A 100 15.59 1.45 -6.88
CA GLY A 100 15.44 1.91 -8.25
C GLY A 100 14.37 3.00 -8.40
N SER A 101 14.31 3.63 -9.57
CA SER A 101 13.34 4.70 -9.86
C SER A 101 12.06 4.08 -10.41
N LEU A 102 11.04 3.97 -9.55
CA LEU A 102 9.67 3.61 -9.92
C LEU A 102 8.82 4.88 -10.04
N ALA A 103 7.65 4.78 -10.68
CA ALA A 103 6.67 5.87 -10.64
C ALA A 103 6.30 6.22 -9.18
N PRO A 104 6.14 7.51 -8.83
CA PRO A 104 6.18 8.70 -9.70
C PRO A 104 7.58 9.29 -9.96
N GLY A 105 8.66 8.62 -9.53
CA GLY A 105 10.04 9.01 -9.86
C GLY A 105 10.54 10.20 -9.07
N ARG A 106 10.23 10.24 -7.76
CA ARG A 106 10.59 11.34 -6.86
C ARG A 106 11.80 10.97 -6.01
N CYS A 107 12.73 11.89 -5.87
CA CYS A 107 13.91 11.72 -5.02
C CYS A 107 14.60 13.05 -4.73
N SER A 108 15.57 13.07 -3.81
CA SER A 108 16.36 14.27 -3.50
C SER A 108 17.44 14.59 -4.55
N SER A 109 17.94 13.57 -5.27
CA SER A 109 18.98 13.76 -6.30
C SER A 109 18.40 14.46 -7.53
N ARG A 110 18.83 15.70 -7.79
CA ARG A 110 18.31 16.53 -8.89
C ARG A 110 18.82 16.11 -10.27
N ASP A 111 19.91 15.36 -10.30
CA ASP A 111 20.43 14.76 -11.54
C ASP A 111 19.53 13.60 -12.02
N LYS A 112 18.73 13.02 -11.11
CA LYS A 112 17.83 11.89 -11.40
C LYS A 112 16.36 12.27 -11.40
N CYS A 113 15.93 13.10 -10.44
CA CYS A 113 14.53 13.45 -10.23
C CYS A 113 14.32 14.96 -10.24
N SER A 114 13.33 15.42 -11.00
CA SER A 114 12.93 16.84 -11.07
C SER A 114 12.43 17.39 -9.74
N GLN A 115 11.93 16.52 -8.86
CA GLN A 115 11.33 16.88 -7.58
C GLN A 115 11.43 15.72 -6.57
N GLY A 116 11.07 15.99 -5.32
CA GLY A 116 10.98 15.01 -4.25
C GLY A 116 11.87 15.31 -3.05
N ASN A 117 11.67 14.56 -1.97
CA ASN A 117 12.52 14.61 -0.79
C ASN A 117 12.60 13.22 -0.15
N SER A 118 13.69 12.51 -0.47
CA SER A 118 14.02 11.18 0.06
C SER A 118 14.04 11.12 1.60
N SER A 119 14.29 12.25 2.27
CA SER A 119 14.31 12.28 3.74
C SER A 119 12.92 12.26 4.38
N THR A 120 11.85 12.55 3.64
CA THR A 120 10.51 12.73 4.23
C THR A 120 9.40 12.00 3.47
N GLU A 121 9.42 12.04 2.14
CA GLU A 121 8.31 11.56 1.31
C GLU A 121 8.02 10.06 1.47
N PRO A 122 9.02 9.14 1.54
CA PRO A 122 8.75 7.73 1.78
C PRO A 122 7.98 7.48 3.08
N TYR A 123 8.25 8.26 4.14
CA TYR A 123 7.56 8.15 5.42
C TYR A 123 6.11 8.62 5.38
N ILE A 124 5.85 9.70 4.63
CA ILE A 124 4.50 10.21 4.41
C ILE A 124 3.68 9.20 3.60
N VAL A 125 4.25 8.68 2.51
CA VAL A 125 3.59 7.72 1.61
C VAL A 125 3.31 6.41 2.33
N ALA A 126 4.29 5.84 3.02
CA ALA A 126 4.10 4.64 3.82
C ALA A 126 3.02 4.82 4.89
N HIS A 127 2.93 6.00 5.50
CA HIS A 127 1.90 6.31 6.48
C HIS A 127 0.50 6.33 5.85
N HIS A 128 0.31 7.01 4.72
CA HIS A 128 -0.98 7.02 4.04
C HIS A 128 -1.37 5.65 3.49
N LEU A 129 -0.42 4.83 3.01
CA LEU A 129 -0.70 3.44 2.63
C LEU A 129 -1.24 2.62 3.81
N LEU A 130 -0.64 2.76 5.01
CA LEU A 130 -1.12 2.10 6.22
C LEU A 130 -2.52 2.59 6.63
N LEU A 131 -2.79 3.90 6.51
CA LEU A 131 -4.12 4.45 6.78
C LEU A 131 -5.18 3.99 5.76
N CYS A 132 -4.82 3.93 4.47
CA CYS A 132 -5.65 3.35 3.41
C CYS A 132 -6.00 1.90 3.72
N HIS A 133 -5.02 1.08 4.13
CA HIS A 133 -5.25 -0.29 4.57
C HIS A 133 -6.20 -0.33 5.77
N ALA A 134 -5.92 0.42 6.83
CA ALA A 134 -6.72 0.42 8.05
C ALA A 134 -8.18 0.85 7.79
N ALA A 135 -8.39 1.91 7.02
CA ALA A 135 -9.72 2.39 6.62
C ALA A 135 -10.49 1.32 5.83
N THR A 136 -9.80 0.64 4.89
CA THR A 136 -10.37 -0.42 4.06
C THR A 136 -10.75 -1.66 4.86
N VAL A 137 -9.86 -2.15 5.73
CA VAL A 137 -10.13 -3.29 6.60
C VAL A 137 -11.28 -2.99 7.54
N LYS A 138 -11.30 -1.79 8.14
CA LYS A 138 -12.40 -1.34 9.01
C LYS A 138 -13.73 -1.33 8.26
N LEU A 139 -13.76 -0.82 7.02
CA LEU A 139 -14.93 -0.84 6.15
C LEU A 139 -15.39 -2.29 5.86
N TYR A 140 -14.48 -3.16 5.43
CA TYR A 140 -14.79 -4.55 5.08
C TYR A 140 -15.37 -5.31 6.28
N LYS A 141 -14.69 -5.28 7.42
CA LYS A 141 -15.12 -5.96 8.65
C LYS A 141 -16.49 -5.48 9.13
N LYS A 142 -16.77 -4.17 9.03
CA LYS A 142 -18.02 -3.58 9.52
C LYS A 142 -19.21 -3.86 8.60
N LYS A 143 -19.02 -3.80 7.28
CA LYS A 143 -20.13 -3.76 6.31
C LYS A 143 -20.28 -5.01 5.47
N TYR A 144 -19.17 -5.70 5.18
CA TYR A 144 -19.14 -6.74 4.15
C TYR A 144 -18.77 -8.11 4.68
N GLN A 145 -17.91 -8.22 5.71
CA GLN A 145 -17.37 -9.51 6.14
C GLN A 145 -18.44 -10.50 6.60
N THR A 146 -19.46 -10.06 7.34
CA THR A 146 -20.54 -10.95 7.81
C THR A 146 -21.45 -11.44 6.70
N ILE A 147 -21.56 -10.70 5.59
CA ILE A 147 -22.45 -11.00 4.47
C ILE A 147 -21.69 -11.77 3.38
N GLN A 148 -20.48 -11.33 3.08
CA GLN A 148 -19.64 -11.86 2.01
C GLN A 148 -18.79 -13.04 2.49
N MET A 149 -18.56 -13.17 3.80
CA MET A 149 -17.78 -14.26 4.43
C MET A 149 -16.37 -14.40 3.84
N GLY A 150 -15.74 -13.29 3.48
CA GLY A 150 -14.36 -13.26 3.00
C GLY A 150 -13.35 -12.82 4.05
N GLU A 151 -12.09 -12.85 3.64
CA GLU A 151 -10.91 -12.43 4.38
C GLU A 151 -10.22 -11.27 3.67
N ILE A 152 -9.53 -10.44 4.46
CA ILE A 152 -8.82 -9.27 3.95
C ILE A 152 -7.48 -9.12 4.65
N GLY A 153 -6.44 -8.88 3.85
CA GLY A 153 -5.07 -8.71 4.30
C GLY A 153 -4.28 -7.73 3.44
N ILE A 154 -2.97 -7.76 3.60
CA ILE A 154 -1.99 -6.92 2.90
C ILE A 154 -0.76 -7.78 2.57
N THR A 155 -0.12 -7.55 1.42
CA THR A 155 1.10 -8.27 1.03
C THR A 155 2.31 -7.45 1.44
N LEU A 156 3.14 -8.00 2.32
CA LEU A 156 4.39 -7.38 2.77
C LEU A 156 5.58 -8.16 2.21
N VAL A 157 6.44 -7.49 1.45
CA VAL A 157 7.73 -8.04 1.03
C VAL A 157 8.75 -7.92 2.16
N SER A 158 9.65 -8.90 2.24
CA SER A 158 10.78 -8.89 3.17
C SER A 158 11.93 -9.68 2.58
N HIS A 159 13.15 -9.18 2.79
CA HIS A 159 14.35 -10.00 2.70
C HIS A 159 14.70 -10.56 4.07
N TRP A 160 15.29 -11.75 4.08
CA TRP A 160 15.98 -12.24 5.26
C TRP A 160 17.29 -11.46 5.43
N MET A 161 17.52 -10.91 6.62
CA MET A 161 18.69 -10.09 6.93
C MET A 161 19.68 -10.91 7.74
N GLU A 162 20.82 -11.26 7.14
CA GLU A 162 21.91 -11.93 7.83
C GLU A 162 22.96 -10.93 8.32
N PRO A 163 23.47 -11.09 9.55
CA PRO A 163 24.54 -10.23 10.03
C PRO A 163 25.85 -10.53 9.31
N TYR A 164 26.60 -9.48 8.94
CA TYR A 164 27.91 -9.64 8.29
C TYR A 164 28.90 -10.50 9.10
N SER A 165 28.81 -10.46 10.44
CA SER A 165 29.53 -11.36 11.33
C SER A 165 28.78 -11.52 12.66
N GLY A 166 29.20 -12.46 13.51
CA GLY A 166 28.59 -12.68 14.83
C GLY A 166 28.83 -11.57 15.86
N SER A 167 29.40 -10.43 15.47
CA SER A 167 29.55 -9.29 16.39
C SER A 167 28.18 -8.73 16.77
N ARG A 168 28.03 -8.26 18.01
CA ARG A 168 26.78 -7.67 18.50
C ARG A 168 26.29 -6.53 17.60
N LEU A 169 27.20 -5.68 17.11
CA LEU A 169 26.85 -4.55 16.24
C LEU A 169 26.26 -5.01 14.90
N ASN A 170 26.76 -6.10 14.33
CA ASN A 170 26.26 -6.64 13.07
C ASN A 170 24.92 -7.35 13.24
N VAL A 171 24.73 -8.07 14.36
CA VAL A 171 23.43 -8.66 14.73
C VAL A 171 22.37 -7.58 14.89
N GLU A 172 22.68 -6.51 15.63
CA GLU A 172 21.77 -5.38 15.81
C GLU A 172 21.52 -4.65 14.48
N ALA A 173 22.51 -4.54 13.59
CA ALA A 173 22.34 -3.94 12.26
C ALA A 173 21.39 -4.76 11.37
N ALA A 174 21.50 -6.10 11.38
CA ALA A 174 20.60 -6.97 10.65
C ALA A 174 19.14 -6.82 11.15
N GLN A 175 18.94 -6.78 12.47
CA GLN A 175 17.61 -6.53 13.03
C GLN A 175 17.07 -5.14 12.64
N ARG A 176 17.91 -4.10 12.67
CA ARG A 176 17.51 -2.76 12.20
C ARG A 176 17.11 -2.76 10.73
N ALA A 177 17.85 -3.44 9.87
CA ALA A 177 17.49 -3.56 8.45
C ALA A 177 16.14 -4.25 8.27
N LEU A 178 15.87 -5.32 9.03
CA LEU A 178 14.58 -5.99 9.01
C LEU A 178 13.45 -5.10 9.54
N ASP A 179 13.70 -4.34 10.61
CA ASP A 179 12.73 -3.39 11.16
C ASP A 179 12.39 -2.29 10.15
N PHE A 180 13.37 -1.78 9.41
CA PHE A 180 13.16 -0.74 8.40
C PHE A 180 12.52 -1.25 7.10
N MET A 181 12.53 -2.56 6.84
CA MET A 181 11.86 -3.13 5.66
C MET A 181 10.50 -3.73 6.01
N TYR A 182 10.49 -4.73 6.89
CA TYR A 182 9.31 -5.49 7.26
C TYR A 182 8.62 -4.90 8.49
N GLY A 183 9.39 -4.62 9.54
CA GLY A 183 8.91 -4.04 10.80
C GLY A 183 8.09 -2.77 10.61
N TRP A 184 8.50 -1.93 9.66
CA TRP A 184 7.85 -0.67 9.30
C TRP A 184 6.36 -0.84 9.01
N PHE A 185 5.99 -1.93 8.34
CA PHE A 185 4.61 -2.19 7.96
C PHE A 185 3.93 -3.21 8.87
N ILE A 186 4.62 -4.26 9.33
CA ILE A 186 3.98 -5.29 10.18
C ILE A 186 3.67 -4.76 11.60
N ASN A 187 4.54 -3.95 12.20
CA ASN A 187 4.32 -3.48 13.57
C ASN A 187 3.08 -2.59 13.72
N PRO A 188 2.80 -1.63 12.82
CA PRO A 188 1.53 -0.91 12.82
C PRO A 188 0.29 -1.81 12.77
N LEU A 189 0.35 -2.92 12.04
CA LEU A 189 -0.79 -3.84 11.88
C LEU A 189 -1.05 -4.67 13.14
N VAL A 190 0.02 -5.09 13.83
CA VAL A 190 -0.07 -5.96 15.01
C VAL A 190 -0.17 -5.16 16.32
N HIS A 191 0.52 -4.03 16.41
CA HIS A 191 0.71 -3.27 17.65
C HIS A 191 0.23 -1.82 17.58
N GLY A 192 -0.23 -1.34 16.42
CA GLY A 192 -0.69 0.04 16.24
C GLY A 192 0.42 1.09 16.30
N ASN A 193 1.70 0.70 16.23
CA ASN A 193 2.85 1.61 16.33
C ASN A 193 4.00 1.17 15.43
N TYR A 194 4.83 2.11 14.97
CA TYR A 194 6.08 1.80 14.27
C TYR A 194 7.12 1.14 15.18
N PRO A 195 8.12 0.40 14.66
CA PRO A 195 9.24 -0.08 15.46
C PRO A 195 9.92 1.05 16.25
N ARG A 196 10.27 0.80 17.53
CA ARG A 196 10.87 1.83 18.39
C ARG A 196 12.16 2.42 17.81
N ILE A 197 12.95 1.58 17.15
CA ILE A 197 14.21 2.03 16.54
C ILE A 197 13.97 3.01 15.38
N MET A 198 12.92 2.80 14.59
CA MET A 198 12.52 3.73 13.54
C MET A 198 12.09 5.07 14.15
N GLN A 199 11.25 5.04 15.18
CA GLN A 199 10.82 6.27 15.88
C GLN A 199 12.01 7.06 16.43
N SER A 200 12.99 6.37 17.01
CA SER A 200 14.19 7.00 17.58
C SER A 200 15.11 7.60 16.52
N LEU A 201 15.32 6.92 15.38
CA LEU A 201 16.28 7.35 14.37
C LEU A 201 15.69 8.37 13.38
N ILE A 202 14.40 8.25 13.07
CA ILE A 202 13.72 9.11 12.09
C ILE A 202 13.17 10.37 12.76
N GLY A 203 12.69 10.26 14.00
CA GLY A 203 12.13 11.37 14.77
C GLY A 203 10.93 12.00 14.08
N ASN A 204 10.93 13.34 14.00
CA ASN A 204 9.81 14.13 13.50
C ASN A 204 9.46 13.91 12.02
N ARG A 205 10.32 13.22 11.25
CA ARG A 205 10.05 12.88 9.85
C ARG A 205 9.12 11.67 9.72
N LEU A 206 8.97 10.86 10.76
CA LEU A 206 8.05 9.74 10.81
C LEU A 206 6.69 10.24 11.33
N PRO A 207 5.62 10.19 10.52
CA PRO A 207 4.29 10.55 11.00
C PRO A 207 3.87 9.71 12.21
N LYS A 208 2.95 10.21 13.03
CA LYS A 208 2.43 9.48 14.20
C LYS A 208 1.17 8.71 13.82
N ILE A 209 1.06 7.47 14.29
CA ILE A 209 -0.18 6.69 14.19
C ILE A 209 -1.11 7.15 15.32
N HIS A 210 -2.34 7.53 14.97
CA HIS A 210 -3.39 7.95 15.89
C HIS A 210 -4.66 7.13 15.66
#